data_AF-A0A4R0XG54-F1
#
_entry.id   AF-A0A4R0XG54-F1
#
_cell.length_a   1.000
_cell.length_b   1.000
_cell.length_c   1.000
_cell.angle_alpha   90.00
_cell.angle_beta   90.00
_cell.angle_gamma   90.00
#
_symmetry.space_group_name_H-M   'P 1'
#
loop_
_entity.id
_entity.type
_entity.pdbx_description
1 polymer ?
#
loop_
_entity_poly.entity_id
_entity_poly.type
_entity_poly.pdbx_seq_one_letter_code
_entity_poly.pdbx_strand_id
1 'polypeptide(L)'
;MSGVLGVRRIRNSANFPVQLGSGLRARILDNPRQAGLWGLYSTALTAAGLTNGMRRPTDEGAQIVHMFLESAPCDAWRIAVNTQRSQVDEAELTRVQAWVVDLLSNPAARRALADRLLSGSGARHLWHGEVFDQASAFMQDKKGNEDVPPARDFLHWLSEKSAPLQDFAARVLRFDESLVLSALTFDWLLGCHGHSSREIEDKMATLANWPFAQPSVPDFSYDIQDGEWRKRAQGVAAFCDAMARGAWREATERLLEHHAGVARRRGGAPWCYWEDDKIKVVMHTTPGRLPAADDITGEKFSGWMRSRSNDFFLKAFLEVLHQVDGIKQGASA
;
A
#
# COMPACT_ATOMS: atom_id res chain seq x y z
N MET A 1 12.90 1.67 -14.53
CA MET A 1 13.14 0.21 -14.68
C MET A 1 12.00 -0.55 -13.99
N SER A 2 11.02 -0.96 -14.79
CA SER A 2 9.77 -1.58 -14.33
C SER A 2 10.00 -3.08 -14.08
N GLY A 3 10.07 -3.47 -12.81
CA GLY A 3 10.31 -4.86 -12.43
C GLY A 3 9.08 -5.72 -12.63
N VAL A 4 8.88 -6.26 -13.84
CA VAL A 4 7.95 -7.38 -14.05
C VAL A 4 8.59 -8.66 -13.51
N LEU A 5 7.91 -9.34 -12.60
CA LEU A 5 8.38 -10.58 -11.97
C LEU A 5 8.53 -11.69 -13.02
N GLY A 6 9.65 -12.42 -12.98
CA GLY A 6 10.05 -13.41 -13.99
C GLY A 6 11.25 -12.98 -14.85
N VAL A 7 11.46 -11.67 -15.03
CA VAL A 7 12.59 -11.11 -15.80
C VAL A 7 13.95 -11.53 -15.24
N ARG A 8 14.08 -11.65 -13.91
CA ARG A 8 15.35 -12.02 -13.25
C ARG A 8 15.75 -13.49 -13.51
N ARG A 9 14.79 -14.39 -13.70
CA ARG A 9 15.04 -15.81 -14.02
C ARG A 9 15.32 -16.00 -15.51
N ILE A 10 14.63 -15.26 -16.38
CA ILE A 10 14.92 -15.22 -17.83
C ILE A 10 16.32 -14.60 -18.08
N ARG A 11 16.68 -13.51 -17.39
CA ARG A 11 18.03 -12.93 -17.48
C ARG A 11 19.13 -13.88 -16.98
N ASN A 12 18.80 -14.78 -16.04
CA ASN A 12 19.73 -15.76 -15.49
C ASN A 12 19.67 -17.12 -16.21
N SER A 13 18.76 -17.32 -17.17
CA SER A 13 18.76 -18.53 -18.00
C SER A 13 19.86 -18.38 -19.03
N ALA A 14 21.07 -18.85 -18.69
CA ALA A 14 22.27 -18.69 -19.51
C ALA A 14 22.24 -19.43 -20.86
N ASN A 15 21.19 -20.18 -21.20
CA ASN A 15 21.11 -20.99 -22.41
C ASN A 15 19.74 -20.85 -23.08
N PHE A 16 19.72 -20.34 -24.30
CA PHE A 16 18.63 -20.57 -25.24
C PHE A 16 18.75 -21.97 -25.84
N PRO A 17 17.63 -22.63 -26.19
CA PRO A 17 16.25 -22.15 -26.14
C PRO A 17 15.62 -22.22 -24.73
N VAL A 18 14.66 -21.32 -24.45
CA VAL A 18 13.91 -21.31 -23.19
C VAL A 18 12.90 -22.47 -23.17
N GLN A 19 12.93 -23.28 -22.12
CA GLN A 19 12.02 -24.43 -21.96
C GLN A 19 10.62 -23.97 -21.52
N LEU A 20 9.59 -24.38 -22.27
CA LEU A 20 8.18 -24.20 -21.94
C LEU A 20 7.60 -25.47 -21.28
N GLY A 21 6.65 -25.30 -20.36
CA GLY A 21 5.94 -26.42 -19.73
C GLY A 21 5.44 -26.14 -18.30
N SER A 22 4.80 -27.14 -17.68
CA SER A 22 4.24 -27.08 -16.32
C SER A 22 5.18 -27.61 -15.22
N GLY A 23 6.32 -28.20 -15.62
CA GLY A 23 7.33 -28.75 -14.72
C GLY A 23 8.13 -27.66 -13.99
N LEU A 24 8.79 -28.04 -12.87
CA LEU A 24 9.56 -27.13 -12.01
C LEU A 24 10.58 -26.24 -12.75
N ARG A 25 11.19 -26.76 -13.82
CA ARG A 25 12.17 -26.03 -14.64
C ARG A 25 11.55 -24.92 -15.51
N ALA A 26 10.27 -25.03 -15.87
CA ALA A 26 9.53 -24.07 -16.70
C ALA A 26 8.63 -23.11 -15.89
N ARG A 27 8.48 -23.31 -14.57
CA ARG A 27 7.72 -22.40 -13.70
C ARG A 27 8.45 -21.07 -13.53
N ILE A 28 7.88 -19.99 -14.06
CA ILE A 28 8.39 -18.62 -13.91
C ILE A 28 8.06 -18.05 -12.51
N LEU A 29 6.99 -18.56 -11.89
CA LEU A 29 6.52 -18.20 -10.54
C LEU A 29 6.83 -19.35 -9.58
N ASP A 30 8.06 -19.44 -9.12
CA ASP A 30 8.57 -20.54 -8.29
C ASP A 30 8.53 -20.25 -6.78
N ASN A 31 8.19 -19.01 -6.39
CA ASN A 31 8.18 -18.59 -5.00
C ASN A 31 6.76 -18.19 -4.51
N PRO A 32 6.37 -18.57 -3.27
CA PRO A 32 5.04 -18.28 -2.72
C PRO A 32 4.65 -16.80 -2.65
N ARG A 33 5.64 -15.89 -2.53
CA ARG A 33 5.45 -14.44 -2.56
C ARG A 33 4.98 -13.97 -3.93
N GLN A 34 5.48 -14.59 -5.01
CA GLN A 34 5.09 -14.28 -6.39
C GLN A 34 3.71 -14.84 -6.74
N ALA A 35 3.39 -16.06 -6.27
CA ALA A 35 2.04 -16.62 -6.38
C ALA A 35 1.01 -15.82 -5.55
N GLY A 36 1.43 -15.31 -4.39
CA GLY A 36 0.62 -14.44 -3.53
C GLY A 36 0.21 -13.13 -4.22
N LEU A 37 1.09 -12.52 -5.02
CA LEU A 37 0.77 -11.32 -5.81
C LEU A 37 -0.28 -11.59 -6.89
N TRP A 38 -0.25 -12.75 -7.55
CA TRP A 38 -1.32 -13.16 -8.47
C TRP A 38 -2.67 -13.32 -7.75
N GLY A 39 -2.64 -13.81 -6.50
CA GLY A 39 -3.80 -13.86 -5.62
C GLY A 39 -4.39 -12.47 -5.34
N LEU A 40 -3.54 -11.47 -5.10
CA LEU A 40 -3.97 -10.08 -4.88
C LEU A 40 -4.66 -9.49 -6.11
N TYR A 41 -4.09 -9.67 -7.30
CA TYR A 41 -4.72 -9.20 -8.55
C TYR A 41 -6.04 -9.91 -8.84
N SER A 42 -6.13 -11.22 -8.61
CA SER A 42 -7.37 -11.97 -8.83
C SER A 42 -8.52 -11.55 -7.91
N THR A 43 -8.20 -11.10 -6.69
CA THR A 43 -9.20 -10.62 -5.73
C THR A 43 -9.74 -9.26 -6.16
N ALA A 44 -8.85 -8.34 -6.59
CA ALA A 44 -9.25 -7.04 -7.13
C ALA A 44 -10.09 -7.18 -8.41
N LEU A 45 -9.69 -8.05 -9.34
CA LEU A 45 -10.45 -8.32 -10.57
C LEU A 45 -11.83 -8.93 -10.27
N THR A 46 -11.92 -9.80 -9.27
CA THR A 46 -13.20 -10.37 -8.84
C THR A 46 -14.10 -9.32 -8.18
N ALA A 47 -13.54 -8.47 -7.31
CA ALA A 47 -14.26 -7.38 -6.67
C ALA A 47 -14.72 -6.32 -7.70
N ALA A 48 -13.93 -6.08 -8.74
CA ALA A 48 -14.28 -5.24 -9.88
C ALA A 48 -15.23 -5.93 -10.88
N GLY A 49 -15.66 -7.17 -10.61
CA GLY A 49 -16.56 -7.96 -11.46
C GLY A 49 -16.01 -8.29 -12.84
N LEU A 50 -14.68 -8.25 -13.02
CA LEU A 50 -14.00 -8.63 -14.26
C LEU A 50 -13.72 -10.13 -14.33
N THR A 51 -13.71 -10.80 -13.17
CA THR A 51 -13.61 -12.25 -13.08
C THR A 51 -14.63 -12.82 -12.10
N ASN A 52 -15.05 -14.07 -12.30
CA ASN A 52 -15.89 -14.78 -11.33
C ASN A 52 -15.07 -15.51 -10.25
N GLY A 53 -15.74 -16.15 -9.29
CA GLY A 53 -15.08 -16.90 -8.20
C GLY A 53 -14.17 -18.05 -8.65
N MET A 54 -14.29 -18.50 -9.90
CA MET A 54 -13.41 -19.47 -10.55
C MET A 54 -12.28 -18.81 -11.37
N ARG A 55 -12.10 -17.50 -11.23
CA ARG A 55 -11.12 -16.66 -11.95
C ARG A 55 -11.27 -16.68 -13.47
N ARG A 56 -12.47 -16.96 -13.97
CA ARG A 56 -12.78 -16.83 -15.40
C ARG A 56 -13.26 -15.41 -15.67
N PRO A 57 -12.91 -14.81 -16.83
CA PRO A 57 -13.44 -13.51 -17.22
C PRO A 57 -14.98 -13.54 -17.21
N THR A 58 -15.59 -12.46 -16.73
CA THR A 58 -17.00 -12.13 -16.99
C THR A 58 -17.15 -11.60 -18.42
N ASP A 59 -18.38 -11.27 -18.85
CA ASP A 59 -18.59 -10.67 -20.17
C ASP A 59 -17.85 -9.32 -20.29
N GLU A 60 -17.89 -8.47 -19.25
CA GLU A 60 -17.12 -7.23 -19.24
C GLU A 60 -15.60 -7.48 -19.18
N GLY A 61 -15.17 -8.46 -18.38
CA GLY A 61 -13.75 -8.87 -18.34
C GLY A 61 -13.25 -9.35 -19.70
N ALA A 62 -14.08 -10.13 -20.41
CA ALA A 62 -13.77 -10.63 -21.75
C ALA A 62 -13.67 -9.49 -22.77
N GLN A 63 -14.55 -8.49 -22.71
CA GLN A 63 -14.47 -7.31 -23.58
C GLN A 63 -13.13 -6.57 -23.41
N ILE A 64 -12.68 -6.35 -22.17
CA ILE A 64 -11.39 -5.69 -21.91
C ILE A 64 -10.22 -6.55 -22.40
N VAL A 65 -10.29 -7.87 -22.18
CA VAL A 65 -9.29 -8.82 -22.73
C VAL A 65 -9.25 -8.73 -24.26
N HIS A 66 -10.40 -8.62 -24.94
CA HIS A 66 -10.44 -8.44 -26.39
C HIS A 66 -9.82 -7.12 -26.85
N MET A 67 -9.95 -6.04 -26.09
CA MET A 67 -9.26 -4.77 -26.40
C MET A 67 -7.72 -4.93 -26.32
N PHE A 68 -7.21 -5.64 -25.32
CA PHE A 68 -5.79 -5.97 -25.25
C PHE A 68 -5.35 -6.87 -26.43
N LEU A 69 -6.21 -7.80 -26.82
CA LEU A 69 -5.95 -8.75 -27.91
C LEU A 69 -6.34 -8.24 -29.30
N GLU A 70 -6.58 -6.94 -29.48
CA GLU A 70 -7.01 -6.38 -30.77
C GLU A 70 -6.00 -6.67 -31.89
N SER A 71 -4.70 -6.73 -31.57
CA SER A 71 -3.62 -7.09 -32.51
C SER A 71 -3.47 -8.61 -32.72
N ALA A 72 -4.34 -9.44 -32.13
CA ALA A 72 -4.37 -10.89 -32.27
C ALA A 72 -5.46 -11.35 -33.25
N PRO A 73 -5.26 -12.46 -34.00
CA PRO A 73 -4.10 -13.36 -33.93
C PRO A 73 -2.93 -12.92 -34.83
N CYS A 74 -1.76 -12.72 -34.23
CA CYS A 74 -0.48 -12.53 -34.91
C CYS A 74 0.48 -13.71 -34.65
N ASP A 75 1.65 -13.73 -35.30
CA ASP A 75 2.64 -14.80 -35.12
C ASP A 75 3.11 -14.93 -33.66
N ALA A 76 3.32 -13.80 -32.97
CA ALA A 76 3.72 -13.78 -31.57
C ALA A 76 2.63 -14.39 -30.64
N TRP A 77 1.36 -14.08 -30.88
CA TRP A 77 0.24 -14.71 -30.17
C TRP A 77 0.24 -16.23 -30.39
N ARG A 78 0.38 -16.67 -31.65
CA ARG A 78 0.43 -18.10 -32.00
C ARG A 78 1.58 -18.82 -31.30
N ILE A 79 2.76 -18.20 -31.21
CA ILE A 79 3.89 -18.74 -30.47
C ILE A 79 3.54 -18.85 -28.97
N ALA A 80 2.95 -17.80 -28.39
CA ALA A 80 2.64 -17.74 -26.96
C ALA A 80 1.57 -18.77 -26.51
N VAL A 81 0.57 -19.06 -27.36
CA VAL A 81 -0.52 -20.00 -27.02
C VAL A 81 -0.30 -21.43 -27.52
N ASN A 82 0.82 -21.72 -28.21
CA ASN A 82 1.08 -23.05 -28.74
C ASN A 82 1.55 -24.01 -27.64
N THR A 83 0.60 -24.76 -27.07
CA THR A 83 0.84 -25.75 -26.02
C THR A 83 1.61 -26.99 -26.47
N GLN A 84 1.79 -27.18 -27.79
CA GLN A 84 2.58 -28.29 -28.36
C GLN A 84 4.07 -27.96 -28.45
N ARG A 85 4.46 -26.69 -28.24
CA ARG A 85 5.87 -26.28 -28.22
C ARG A 85 6.45 -26.41 -26.81
N SER A 86 7.62 -27.02 -26.74
CA SER A 86 8.39 -27.21 -25.50
C SER A 86 9.61 -26.28 -25.40
N GLN A 87 9.93 -25.54 -26.47
CA GLN A 87 11.10 -24.67 -26.58
C GLN A 87 10.79 -23.44 -27.44
N VAL A 88 11.43 -22.32 -27.09
CA VAL A 88 11.37 -21.04 -27.82
C VAL A 88 12.78 -20.47 -27.94
N ASP A 89 13.19 -20.07 -29.14
CA ASP A 89 14.50 -19.45 -29.36
C ASP A 89 14.52 -17.95 -28.98
N GLU A 90 15.69 -17.33 -29.04
CA GLU A 90 15.87 -15.92 -28.66
C GLU A 90 15.08 -14.94 -29.56
N ALA A 91 15.02 -15.22 -30.86
CA ALA A 91 14.32 -14.37 -31.82
C ALA A 91 12.79 -14.47 -31.64
N GLU A 92 12.28 -15.66 -31.35
CA GLU A 92 10.88 -15.90 -31.00
C GLU A 92 10.51 -15.25 -29.66
N LEU A 93 11.35 -15.39 -28.63
CA LEU A 93 11.11 -14.76 -27.34
C LEU A 93 11.09 -13.24 -27.45
N THR A 94 12.02 -12.66 -28.20
CA THR A 94 12.07 -11.21 -28.47
C THR A 94 10.79 -10.73 -29.16
N ARG A 95 10.28 -11.50 -30.13
CA ARG A 95 9.01 -11.19 -30.81
C ARG A 95 7.81 -11.25 -29.85
N VAL A 96 7.74 -12.30 -29.01
CA VAL A 96 6.67 -12.42 -28.00
C VAL A 96 6.76 -11.28 -26.99
N GLN A 97 7.96 -10.91 -26.54
CA GLN A 97 8.17 -9.80 -25.61
C GLN A 97 7.70 -8.47 -26.23
N ALA A 98 8.11 -8.17 -27.46
CA ALA A 98 7.70 -6.95 -28.15
C ALA A 98 6.16 -6.89 -28.30
N TRP A 99 5.54 -8.02 -28.67
CA TRP A 99 4.09 -8.13 -28.78
C TRP A 99 3.39 -7.96 -27.42
N VAL A 100 3.90 -8.53 -26.33
CA VAL A 100 3.32 -8.34 -24.97
C VAL A 100 3.46 -6.88 -24.52
N VAL A 101 4.59 -6.23 -24.81
CA VAL A 101 4.79 -4.80 -24.49
C VAL A 101 3.78 -3.94 -25.27
N ASP A 102 3.58 -4.22 -26.55
CA ASP A 102 2.61 -3.51 -27.39
C ASP A 102 1.17 -3.73 -26.88
N LEU A 103 0.80 -4.98 -26.61
CA LEU A 103 -0.48 -5.36 -26.00
C LEU A 103 -0.72 -4.56 -24.72
N LEU A 104 0.22 -4.58 -23.77
CA LEU A 104 0.10 -3.87 -22.49
C LEU A 104 0.18 -2.33 -22.64
N SER A 105 0.53 -1.83 -23.82
CA SER A 105 0.59 -0.39 -24.10
C SER A 105 -0.71 0.16 -24.70
N ASN A 106 -1.70 -0.68 -25.04
CA ASN A 106 -2.98 -0.22 -25.59
C ASN A 106 -3.68 0.75 -24.61
N PRO A 107 -3.79 2.05 -24.95
CA PRO A 107 -4.28 3.07 -24.02
C PRO A 107 -5.78 2.94 -23.74
N ALA A 108 -6.57 2.49 -24.73
CA ALA A 108 -8.00 2.26 -24.56
C ALA A 108 -8.26 1.07 -23.61
N ALA A 109 -7.53 -0.03 -23.81
CA ALA A 109 -7.65 -1.22 -22.97
C ALA A 109 -7.21 -0.94 -21.51
N ARG A 110 -6.10 -0.20 -21.34
CA ARG A 110 -5.62 0.23 -20.02
C ARG A 110 -6.63 1.13 -19.30
N ARG A 111 -7.21 2.10 -20.02
CA ARG A 111 -8.26 2.98 -19.49
C ARG A 111 -9.48 2.18 -19.05
N ALA A 112 -10.00 1.32 -19.93
CA ALA A 112 -11.15 0.46 -19.61
C ALA A 112 -10.89 -0.45 -18.40
N LEU A 113 -9.71 -1.05 -18.29
CA LEU A 113 -9.31 -1.85 -17.15
C LEU A 113 -9.25 -1.01 -15.86
N ALA A 114 -8.59 0.14 -15.91
CA ALA A 114 -8.43 1.00 -14.75
C ALA A 114 -9.76 1.59 -14.28
N ASP A 115 -10.60 2.08 -15.19
CA ASP A 115 -11.94 2.58 -14.88
C ASP A 115 -12.76 1.53 -14.13
N ARG A 116 -12.68 0.26 -14.56
CA ARG A 116 -13.38 -0.83 -13.88
C ARG A 116 -12.77 -1.20 -12.53
N LEU A 117 -11.45 -1.21 -12.42
CA LEU A 117 -10.76 -1.47 -11.16
C LEU A 117 -11.05 -0.38 -10.12
N LEU A 118 -11.08 0.88 -10.54
CA LEU A 118 -11.24 2.04 -9.66
C LEU A 118 -12.71 2.34 -9.33
N SER A 119 -13.63 2.06 -10.26
CA SER A 119 -15.05 2.33 -10.04
C SER A 119 -15.86 1.11 -9.59
N GLY A 120 -15.33 -0.10 -9.78
CA GLY A 120 -16.02 -1.36 -9.50
C GLY A 120 -17.02 -1.79 -10.59
N SER A 121 -17.63 -2.97 -10.39
CA SER A 121 -18.66 -3.54 -11.29
C SER A 121 -20.05 -2.94 -11.08
N GLY A 122 -21.06 -3.35 -11.86
CA GLY A 122 -22.45 -2.94 -11.67
C GLY A 122 -23.05 -3.24 -10.28
N ALA A 123 -22.43 -4.13 -9.50
CA ALA A 123 -22.76 -4.38 -8.10
C ALA A 123 -21.85 -3.57 -7.14
N ARG A 124 -21.62 -2.28 -7.43
CA ARG A 124 -20.77 -1.42 -6.59
C ARG A 124 -21.28 -1.45 -5.15
N HIS A 125 -20.39 -1.74 -4.20
CA HIS A 125 -20.62 -1.24 -2.85
C HIS A 125 -20.66 0.29 -2.92
N LEU A 126 -21.66 0.91 -2.27
CA LEU A 126 -21.93 2.34 -2.37
C LEU A 126 -20.69 3.21 -2.12
N TRP A 127 -19.80 2.79 -1.23
CA TRP A 127 -18.58 3.51 -0.90
C TRP A 127 -17.52 3.50 -2.03
N HIS A 128 -17.44 2.46 -2.85
CA HIS A 128 -16.40 2.35 -3.89
C HIS A 128 -16.66 3.34 -5.04
N GLY A 129 -17.92 3.45 -5.47
CA GLY A 129 -18.32 4.44 -6.47
C GLY A 129 -18.09 5.87 -5.99
N GLU A 130 -18.45 6.16 -4.74
CA GLU A 130 -18.21 7.47 -4.14
C GLU A 130 -16.72 7.83 -4.07
N VAL A 131 -15.85 6.90 -3.63
CA VAL A 131 -14.39 7.15 -3.61
C VAL A 131 -13.89 7.50 -5.00
N PHE A 132 -14.36 6.80 -6.04
CA PHE A 132 -13.99 7.08 -7.42
C PHE A 132 -14.45 8.47 -7.88
N ASP A 133 -15.74 8.77 -7.73
CA ASP A 133 -16.33 10.03 -8.19
C ASP A 133 -15.66 11.24 -7.50
N GLN A 134 -15.40 11.13 -6.19
CA GLN A 134 -14.71 12.15 -5.42
C GLN A 134 -13.23 12.27 -5.78
N ALA A 135 -12.55 11.15 -6.06
CA ALA A 135 -11.16 11.18 -6.51
C ALA A 135 -11.04 11.83 -7.88
N SER A 136 -11.94 11.55 -8.82
CA SER A 136 -11.98 12.21 -10.13
C SER A 136 -12.20 13.72 -9.97
N ALA A 137 -13.15 14.13 -9.13
CA ALA A 137 -13.38 15.55 -8.84
C ALA A 137 -12.16 16.22 -8.20
N PHE A 138 -11.53 15.56 -7.22
CA PHE A 138 -10.31 16.03 -6.57
C PHE A 138 -9.14 16.17 -7.55
N MET A 139 -8.92 15.20 -8.43
CA MET A 139 -7.86 15.25 -9.44
C MET A 139 -8.12 16.35 -10.48
N GLN A 140 -9.38 16.62 -10.82
CA GLN A 140 -9.76 17.74 -11.68
C GLN A 140 -9.51 19.10 -11.00
N ASP A 141 -9.80 19.24 -9.70
CA ASP A 141 -9.47 20.43 -8.91
C ASP A 141 -7.95 20.68 -8.84
N LYS A 142 -7.15 19.61 -8.81
CA LYS A 142 -5.68 19.66 -8.80
C LYS A 142 -5.03 19.62 -10.19
N LYS A 143 -5.83 19.79 -11.25
CA LYS A 143 -5.34 19.73 -12.63
C LYS A 143 -4.29 20.82 -12.90
N GLY A 144 -3.16 20.43 -13.49
CA GLY A 144 -2.02 21.32 -13.77
C GLY A 144 -0.81 21.07 -12.88
N ASN A 145 -0.92 20.26 -11.83
CA ASN A 145 0.23 19.77 -11.08
C ASN A 145 0.86 18.55 -11.79
N GLU A 146 2.19 18.55 -11.93
CA GLU A 146 2.95 17.44 -12.54
C GLU A 146 2.99 16.18 -11.65
N ASP A 147 2.74 16.34 -10.36
CA ASP A 147 2.79 15.29 -9.34
C ASP A 147 1.39 14.90 -8.84
N VAL A 148 1.27 13.62 -8.48
CA VAL A 148 0.05 13.09 -7.84
C VAL A 148 -0.05 13.67 -6.43
N PRO A 149 -1.17 14.31 -6.06
CA PRO A 149 -1.32 14.87 -4.72
C PRO A 149 -1.21 13.80 -3.63
N PRO A 150 -0.71 14.15 -2.42
CA PRO A 150 -0.67 13.22 -1.29
C PRO A 150 -2.06 12.65 -0.96
N ALA A 151 -2.13 11.36 -0.62
CA ALA A 151 -3.42 10.73 -0.26
C ALA A 151 -4.09 11.39 0.95
N ARG A 152 -3.31 11.97 1.86
CA ARG A 152 -3.84 12.72 3.01
C ARG A 152 -4.68 13.92 2.57
N ASP A 153 -4.29 14.62 1.51
CA ASP A 153 -5.05 15.75 0.97
C ASP A 153 -6.39 15.26 0.38
N PHE A 154 -6.39 14.08 -0.24
CA PHE A 154 -7.62 13.44 -0.70
C PHE A 154 -8.52 12.99 0.46
N LEU A 155 -7.96 12.49 1.57
CA LEU A 155 -8.75 12.18 2.77
C LEU A 155 -9.39 13.44 3.39
N HIS A 156 -8.67 14.56 3.41
CA HIS A 156 -9.25 15.85 3.80
C HIS A 156 -10.39 16.25 2.85
N TRP A 157 -10.20 16.13 1.54
CA TRP A 157 -11.25 16.36 0.56
C TRP A 157 -12.49 15.49 0.83
N LEU A 158 -12.32 14.17 1.04
CA LEU A 158 -13.43 13.27 1.37
C LEU A 158 -14.17 13.70 2.65
N SER A 159 -13.41 14.12 3.67
CA SER A 159 -13.99 14.59 4.94
C SER A 159 -14.83 15.87 4.81
N GLU A 160 -14.65 16.64 3.73
CA GLU A 160 -15.35 17.89 3.48
C GLU A 160 -16.44 17.78 2.40
N LYS A 161 -16.24 16.91 1.41
CA LYS A 161 -17.02 16.89 0.16
C LYS A 161 -17.89 15.65 -0.02
N SER A 162 -17.60 14.55 0.70
CA SER A 162 -18.32 13.30 0.56
C SER A 162 -19.22 13.02 1.76
N ALA A 163 -20.51 13.34 1.67
CA ALA A 163 -21.46 13.07 2.74
C ALA A 163 -21.43 11.61 3.27
N PRO A 164 -21.39 10.55 2.43
CA PRO A 164 -21.38 9.17 2.92
C PRO A 164 -20.01 8.73 3.47
N LEU A 165 -18.90 9.39 3.10
CA LEU A 165 -17.55 9.02 3.55
C LEU A 165 -16.93 9.99 4.54
N GLN A 166 -17.60 11.10 4.84
CA GLN A 166 -17.08 12.21 5.63
C GLN A 166 -16.54 11.73 6.99
N ASP A 167 -17.38 11.01 7.74
CA ASP A 167 -17.00 10.51 9.06
C ASP A 167 -15.88 9.46 8.98
N PHE A 168 -15.97 8.54 8.02
CA PHE A 168 -14.95 7.50 7.83
C PHE A 168 -13.59 8.12 7.48
N ALA A 169 -13.54 9.08 6.55
CA ALA A 169 -12.33 9.79 6.18
C ALA A 169 -11.72 10.58 7.36
N ALA A 170 -12.57 11.26 8.14
CA ALA A 170 -12.13 11.96 9.36
C ALA A 170 -11.59 10.99 10.44
N ARG A 171 -12.18 9.80 10.57
CA ARG A 171 -11.64 8.73 11.42
C ARG A 171 -10.29 8.22 10.89
N VAL A 172 -10.16 7.98 9.58
CA VAL A 172 -8.88 7.54 8.99
C VAL A 172 -7.77 8.58 9.23
N LEU A 173 -8.04 9.88 9.07
CA LEU A 173 -7.07 10.95 9.34
C LEU A 173 -6.55 10.94 10.78
N ARG A 174 -7.45 10.80 11.76
CA ARG A 174 -7.11 10.70 13.20
C ARG A 174 -6.35 9.41 13.53
N PHE A 175 -6.74 8.31 12.89
CA PHE A 175 -6.05 7.05 13.07
C PHE A 175 -4.62 7.11 12.52
N ASP A 176 -4.42 7.73 11.35
CA ASP A 176 -3.10 7.94 10.75
C ASP A 176 -2.18 8.75 11.67
N GLU A 177 -2.69 9.80 12.32
CA GLU A 177 -1.93 10.56 13.34
C GLU A 177 -1.48 9.68 14.50
N SER A 178 -2.35 8.81 15.00
CA SER A 178 -2.03 7.87 16.08
C SER A 178 -0.97 6.84 15.65
N LEU A 179 -1.03 6.37 14.40
CA LEU A 179 -0.04 5.47 13.82
C LEU A 179 1.32 6.16 13.64
N VAL A 180 1.32 7.40 13.13
CA VAL A 180 2.55 8.19 12.96
C VAL A 180 3.21 8.47 14.30
N LEU A 181 2.45 8.87 15.32
CA LEU A 181 2.95 9.07 16.67
C LEU A 181 3.57 7.78 17.23
N SER A 182 2.84 6.66 17.16
CA SER A 182 3.32 5.37 17.66
C SER A 182 4.59 4.91 16.97
N ALA A 183 4.64 5.02 15.64
CA ALA A 183 5.80 4.63 14.84
C ALA A 183 7.01 5.50 15.16
N LEU A 184 6.83 6.82 15.25
CA LEU A 184 7.89 7.77 15.57
C LEU A 184 8.48 7.54 16.97
N THR A 185 7.62 7.37 17.97
CA THR A 185 8.05 7.08 19.35
C THR A 185 8.81 5.77 19.39
N PHE A 186 8.30 4.73 18.72
CA PHE A 186 8.97 3.44 18.67
C PHE A 186 10.33 3.50 17.95
N ASP A 187 10.40 4.14 16.78
CA ASP A 187 11.63 4.32 16.02
C ASP A 187 12.70 5.08 16.82
N TRP A 188 12.29 6.06 17.62
CA TRP A 188 13.18 6.76 18.55
C TRP A 188 13.66 5.86 19.69
N LEU A 189 12.78 5.06 20.31
CA LEU A 189 13.15 4.12 21.39
C LEU A 189 14.19 3.08 20.95
N LEU A 190 14.23 2.73 19.66
CA LEU A 190 15.29 1.89 19.10
C LEU A 190 16.70 2.52 19.19
N GLY A 191 16.80 3.81 19.47
CA GLY A 191 18.05 4.53 19.73
C GLY A 191 18.41 4.69 21.19
N CYS A 192 17.57 4.23 22.12
CA CYS A 192 17.70 4.53 23.54
C CYS A 192 18.35 3.40 24.35
N HIS A 193 19.16 2.54 23.73
CA HIS A 193 19.82 1.45 24.44
C HIS A 193 20.60 1.97 25.67
N GLY A 194 20.32 1.41 26.83
CA GLY A 194 20.96 1.76 28.11
C GLY A 194 20.37 2.99 28.81
N HIS A 195 19.43 3.71 28.20
CA HIS A 195 18.76 4.85 28.83
C HIS A 195 17.79 4.36 29.90
N SER A 196 17.77 5.07 31.04
CA SER A 196 16.88 4.81 32.17
C SER A 196 15.43 5.24 31.90
N SER A 197 14.50 4.69 32.68
CA SER A 197 13.08 5.10 32.66
C SER A 197 12.90 6.61 32.74
N ARG A 198 13.57 7.25 33.70
CA ARG A 198 13.54 8.70 33.90
C ARG A 198 14.00 9.49 32.68
N GLU A 199 15.09 9.09 32.03
CA GLU A 199 15.58 9.77 30.82
C GLU A 199 14.59 9.67 29.65
N ILE A 200 13.90 8.53 29.53
CA ILE A 200 12.83 8.34 28.54
C ILE A 200 11.64 9.23 28.87
N GLU A 201 11.18 9.24 30.13
CA GLU A 201 10.06 10.05 30.59
C GLU A 201 10.30 11.54 30.37
N ASP A 202 11.48 12.05 30.75
CA ASP A 202 11.86 13.45 30.57
C ASP A 202 11.86 13.85 29.08
N LYS A 203 12.29 12.95 28.18
CA LYS A 203 12.23 13.20 26.73
C LYS A 203 10.82 13.10 26.18
N MET A 204 10.02 12.12 26.61
CA MET A 204 8.63 11.99 26.18
C MET A 204 7.76 13.15 26.67
N ALA A 205 8.07 13.74 27.82
CA ALA A 205 7.37 14.93 28.33
C ALA A 205 7.43 16.11 27.35
N THR A 206 8.47 16.21 26.51
CA THR A 206 8.55 17.23 25.45
C THR A 206 7.47 17.08 24.37
N LEU A 207 6.82 15.91 24.30
CA LEU A 207 5.73 15.61 23.37
C LEU A 207 4.39 16.20 23.82
N ALA A 208 4.26 16.69 25.06
CA ALA A 208 3.00 17.18 25.61
C ALA A 208 2.39 18.36 24.83
N ASN A 209 3.23 19.16 24.18
CA ASN A 209 2.82 20.34 23.41
C ASN A 209 2.75 20.08 21.90
N TRP A 210 2.82 18.82 21.47
CA TRP A 210 2.78 18.49 20.05
C TRP A 210 1.37 18.69 19.48
N PRO A 211 1.25 19.07 18.20
CA PRO A 211 -0.02 19.39 17.55
C PRO A 211 -0.88 18.16 17.21
N PHE A 212 -0.51 16.95 17.65
CA PHE A 212 -1.38 15.80 17.54
C PHE A 212 -2.62 16.06 18.38
N ALA A 213 -3.75 16.35 17.72
CA ALA A 213 -5.00 16.67 18.38
C ALA A 213 -5.50 15.42 19.11
N GLN A 214 -5.20 15.28 20.40
CA GLN A 214 -5.60 14.16 21.25
C GLN A 214 -5.47 12.80 20.52
N PRO A 215 -4.25 12.25 20.39
CA PRO A 215 -4.03 11.02 19.66
C PRO A 215 -5.01 9.97 20.19
N SER A 216 -5.86 9.47 19.30
CA SER A 216 -6.93 8.55 19.63
C SER A 216 -7.13 7.61 18.47
N VAL A 217 -7.31 6.33 18.78
CA VAL A 217 -7.70 5.33 17.80
C VAL A 217 -9.22 5.38 17.68
N PRO A 218 -9.78 5.83 16.54
CA PRO A 218 -11.22 5.91 16.38
C PRO A 218 -11.84 4.52 16.34
N ASP A 219 -13.13 4.46 16.67
CA ASP A 219 -13.87 3.21 16.56
C ASP A 219 -14.18 2.88 15.09
N PHE A 220 -13.75 1.72 14.62
CA PHE A 220 -14.12 1.13 13.33
C PHE A 220 -14.84 -0.22 13.52
N SER A 221 -15.42 -0.48 14.70
CA SER A 221 -16.07 -1.76 15.02
C SER A 221 -17.23 -2.12 14.08
N TYR A 222 -17.92 -1.10 13.54
CA TYR A 222 -18.97 -1.28 12.54
C TYR A 222 -18.39 -1.66 11.16
N ASP A 223 -17.24 -1.11 10.79
CA ASP A 223 -16.64 -1.24 9.46
C ASP A 223 -15.73 -2.48 9.34
N ILE A 224 -15.04 -2.85 10.43
CA ILE A 224 -14.00 -3.89 10.44
C ILE A 224 -14.31 -4.94 11.50
N GLN A 225 -14.90 -6.06 11.06
CA GLN A 225 -15.24 -7.18 11.95
C GLN A 225 -14.10 -8.19 12.15
N ASP A 226 -12.83 -7.76 12.00
CA ASP A 226 -11.66 -8.62 12.20
C ASP A 226 -11.17 -8.58 13.65
N GLY A 227 -11.02 -9.75 14.27
CA GLY A 227 -10.60 -9.86 15.67
C GLY A 227 -9.14 -9.49 15.91
N GLU A 228 -8.26 -9.74 14.92
CA GLU A 228 -6.84 -9.39 15.02
C GLU A 228 -6.63 -7.88 14.83
N TRP A 229 -7.38 -7.25 13.92
CA TRP A 229 -7.44 -5.81 13.77
C TRP A 229 -7.86 -5.15 15.08
N ARG A 230 -8.95 -5.60 15.71
CA ARG A 230 -9.43 -5.06 17.00
C ARG A 230 -8.36 -5.13 18.10
N LYS A 231 -7.70 -6.27 18.26
CA LYS A 231 -6.60 -6.42 19.23
C LYS A 231 -5.43 -5.49 18.93
N ARG A 232 -5.11 -5.27 17.65
CA ARG A 232 -4.01 -4.36 17.27
C ARG A 232 -4.39 -2.90 17.54
N ALA A 233 -5.58 -2.49 17.12
CA ALA A 233 -6.13 -1.16 17.36
C ALA A 233 -6.18 -0.84 18.87
N GLN A 234 -6.61 -1.78 19.72
CA GLN A 234 -6.64 -1.63 21.17
C GLN A 234 -5.25 -1.39 21.79
N GLY A 235 -4.20 -2.06 21.30
CA GLY A 235 -2.86 -1.84 21.82
C GLY A 235 -2.31 -0.45 21.46
N VAL A 236 -2.61 0.05 20.26
CA VAL A 236 -2.29 1.43 19.87
C VAL A 236 -3.13 2.42 20.70
N ALA A 237 -4.41 2.14 20.92
CA ALA A 237 -5.29 2.97 21.73
C ALA A 237 -4.77 3.12 23.17
N ALA A 238 -4.35 2.02 23.81
CA ALA A 238 -3.80 2.07 25.16
C ALA A 238 -2.52 2.92 25.27
N PHE A 239 -1.66 2.90 24.23
CA PHE A 239 -0.51 3.81 24.14
C PHE A 239 -0.96 5.27 24.03
N CYS A 240 -1.89 5.56 23.10
CA CYS A 240 -2.41 6.90 22.88
C CYS A 240 -3.12 7.49 24.12
N ASP A 241 -3.89 6.68 24.85
CA ASP A 241 -4.57 7.09 26.08
C ASP A 241 -3.57 7.42 27.21
N ALA A 242 -2.47 6.68 27.31
CA ALA A 242 -1.41 6.98 28.27
C ALA A 242 -0.66 8.27 27.89
N MET A 243 -0.39 8.48 26.59
CA MET A 243 0.18 9.72 26.07
C MET A 243 -0.71 10.92 26.38
N ALA A 244 -2.02 10.82 26.13
CA ALA A 244 -2.97 11.90 26.34
C ALA A 244 -3.08 12.33 27.83
N ARG A 245 -2.85 11.41 28.77
CA ARG A 245 -2.85 11.68 30.22
C ARG A 245 -1.49 12.13 30.76
N GLY A 246 -0.46 12.20 29.93
CA GLY A 246 0.90 12.51 30.36
C GLY A 246 1.59 11.40 31.18
N ALA A 247 1.08 10.17 31.08
CA ALA A 247 1.65 9.01 31.78
C ALA A 247 2.77 8.38 30.92
N TRP A 248 3.91 9.07 30.80
CA TRP A 248 4.97 8.75 29.83
C TRP A 248 5.59 7.36 30.00
N ARG A 249 5.80 6.93 31.24
CA ARG A 249 6.26 5.57 31.55
C ARG A 249 5.26 4.53 31.08
N GLU A 250 4.00 4.69 31.46
CA GLU A 250 2.92 3.80 31.04
C GLU A 250 2.83 3.78 29.51
N ALA A 251 2.89 4.93 28.84
CA ALA A 251 2.87 5.00 27.38
C ALA A 251 4.01 4.17 26.76
N THR A 252 5.24 4.32 27.26
CA THR A 252 6.37 3.50 26.80
C THR A 252 6.12 2.01 27.01
N GLU A 253 5.66 1.62 28.20
CA GLU A 253 5.34 0.23 28.54
C GLU A 253 4.27 -0.34 27.59
N ARG A 254 3.15 0.37 27.38
CA ARG A 254 2.08 -0.04 26.46
C ARG A 254 2.58 -0.24 25.03
N LEU A 255 3.43 0.67 24.54
CA LEU A 255 3.97 0.59 23.19
C LEU A 255 4.91 -0.61 23.02
N LEU A 256 5.79 -0.85 23.99
CA LEU A 256 6.71 -2.00 23.99
C LEU A 256 5.96 -3.33 24.14
N GLU A 257 4.95 -3.39 25.00
CA GLU A 257 4.07 -4.54 25.15
C GLU A 257 3.32 -4.87 23.86
N HIS A 258 2.76 -3.83 23.21
CA HIS A 258 2.08 -3.96 21.93
C HIS A 258 3.02 -4.52 20.85
N HIS A 259 4.21 -3.94 20.72
CA HIS A 259 5.25 -4.42 19.81
C HIS A 259 5.63 -5.88 20.11
N ALA A 260 5.91 -6.20 21.37
CA ALA A 260 6.27 -7.56 21.79
C ALA A 260 5.17 -8.58 21.48
N GLY A 261 3.90 -8.20 21.62
CA GLY A 261 2.76 -9.03 21.23
C GLY A 261 2.68 -9.26 19.72
N VAL A 262 2.93 -8.23 18.91
CA VAL A 262 2.97 -8.34 17.44
C VAL A 262 4.15 -9.20 16.97
N ALA A 263 5.35 -8.99 17.52
CA ALA A 263 6.55 -9.76 17.18
C ALA A 263 6.37 -11.25 17.48
N ARG A 264 5.91 -11.59 18.69
CA ARG A 264 5.66 -12.99 19.11
C ARG A 264 4.67 -13.70 18.21
N ARG A 265 3.56 -13.05 17.83
CA ARG A 265 2.57 -13.61 16.89
C ARG A 265 3.15 -13.89 15.50
N ARG A 266 4.20 -13.16 15.10
CA ARG A 266 4.93 -13.39 13.83
C ARG A 266 6.10 -14.37 13.99
N GLY A 267 6.26 -15.00 15.14
CA GLY A 267 7.37 -15.92 15.43
C GLY A 267 8.71 -15.23 15.69
N GLY A 268 8.71 -13.92 15.93
CA GLY A 268 9.90 -13.11 16.20
C GLY A 268 10.04 -12.70 17.66
N ALA A 269 11.21 -12.14 18.00
CA ALA A 269 11.49 -11.54 19.30
C ALA A 269 11.19 -10.03 19.30
N PRO A 270 10.86 -9.43 20.46
CA PRO A 270 10.79 -7.98 20.61
C PRO A 270 12.13 -7.32 20.24
N TRP A 271 12.09 -6.13 19.64
CA TRP A 271 13.27 -5.41 19.15
C TRP A 271 13.83 -4.47 20.21
N CYS A 272 12.98 -4.01 21.12
CA CYS A 272 13.35 -3.31 22.34
C CYS A 272 12.38 -3.67 23.47
N TYR A 273 12.87 -3.59 24.72
CA TYR A 273 12.13 -3.89 25.94
C TYR A 273 12.82 -3.28 27.17
N TRP A 274 12.14 -3.25 28.31
CA TRP A 274 12.74 -2.86 29.60
C TRP A 274 13.58 -4.00 30.20
N GLU A 275 14.82 -3.72 30.58
CA GLU A 275 15.71 -4.60 31.36
C GLU A 275 16.34 -3.76 32.49
N ASP A 276 16.08 -4.12 33.74
CA ASP A 276 16.61 -3.44 34.93
C ASP A 276 16.47 -1.90 34.92
N ASP A 277 15.24 -1.43 34.65
CA ASP A 277 14.86 0.00 34.52
C ASP A 277 15.53 0.75 33.35
N LYS A 278 16.16 0.03 32.43
CA LYS A 278 16.77 0.58 31.22
C LYS A 278 16.17 0.00 29.96
N ILE A 279 16.16 0.77 28.87
CA ILE A 279 15.79 0.25 27.56
C ILE A 279 16.92 -0.65 27.04
N LYS A 280 16.59 -1.90 26.73
CA LYS A 280 17.44 -2.79 25.95
C LYS A 280 16.93 -2.85 24.53
N VAL A 281 17.81 -2.47 23.59
CA VAL A 281 17.57 -2.63 22.15
C VAL A 281 18.42 -3.78 21.62
N VAL A 282 17.79 -4.71 20.89
CA VAL A 282 18.44 -5.89 20.28
C VAL A 282 18.52 -5.81 18.76
N MET A 283 17.79 -4.88 18.14
CA MET A 283 17.82 -4.68 16.68
C MET A 283 18.89 -3.64 16.29
N HIS A 284 19.72 -3.98 15.30
CA HIS A 284 20.63 -3.02 14.68
C HIS A 284 19.89 -2.24 13.59
N THR A 285 19.58 -0.96 13.87
CA THR A 285 19.00 -0.03 12.89
C THR A 285 19.53 1.38 13.13
N THR A 286 19.42 2.24 12.12
CA THR A 286 19.54 3.69 12.33
C THR A 286 18.34 4.14 13.15
N PRO A 287 18.54 4.67 14.36
CA PRO A 287 17.43 5.06 15.20
C PRO A 287 16.75 6.33 14.70
N GLY A 288 15.45 6.42 14.96
CA GLY A 288 14.68 7.64 14.76
C GLY A 288 15.08 8.74 15.75
N ARG A 289 14.54 9.94 15.53
CA ARG A 289 14.63 11.07 16.47
C ARG A 289 13.24 11.61 16.70
N LEU A 290 12.97 12.06 17.92
CA LEU A 290 11.80 12.90 18.18
C LEU A 290 12.07 14.30 17.59
N PRO A 291 11.20 14.83 16.71
CA PRO A 291 11.21 16.22 16.28
C PRO A 291 11.32 17.22 17.44
N ALA A 292 11.99 18.35 17.22
CA ALA A 292 11.89 19.46 18.15
C ALA A 292 10.51 20.13 17.99
N ALA A 293 10.04 20.85 19.03
CA ALA A 293 8.76 21.56 18.98
C ALA A 293 8.66 22.51 17.77
N ASP A 294 9.76 23.18 17.40
CA ASP A 294 9.80 24.12 16.26
C ASP A 294 9.70 23.43 14.88
N ASP A 295 9.95 22.12 14.81
CA ASP A 295 9.85 21.33 13.57
C ASP A 295 8.40 20.93 13.24
N ILE A 296 7.50 21.08 14.20
CA ILE A 296 6.13 20.55 14.16
C ILE A 296 5.10 21.64 14.52
N THR A 297 5.34 22.87 14.10
CA THR A 297 4.37 23.97 14.25
C THR A 297 3.80 24.41 12.90
N GLY A 298 2.51 24.75 12.89
CA GLY A 298 1.83 25.34 11.73
C GLY A 298 2.03 24.55 10.42
N GLU A 299 2.44 25.25 9.36
CA GLU A 299 2.65 24.66 8.03
C GLU A 299 3.74 23.59 8.00
N LYS A 300 4.78 23.68 8.86
CA LYS A 300 5.83 22.67 8.94
C LYS A 300 5.27 21.33 9.38
N PHE A 301 4.36 21.33 10.35
CA PHE A 301 3.68 20.12 10.79
C PHE A 301 2.83 19.51 9.68
N SER A 302 2.04 20.33 8.99
CA SER A 302 1.20 19.87 7.87
C SER A 302 2.05 19.25 6.75
N GLY A 303 3.16 19.88 6.37
CA GLY A 303 4.11 19.34 5.40
C GLY A 303 4.78 18.05 5.88
N TRP A 304 5.17 18.00 7.16
CA TRP A 304 5.78 16.81 7.77
C TRP A 304 4.80 15.63 7.82
N MET A 305 3.56 15.84 8.24
CA MET A 305 2.50 14.82 8.28
C MET A 305 2.20 14.26 6.90
N ARG A 306 2.14 15.11 5.86
CA ARG A 306 1.99 14.68 4.46
C ARG A 306 3.09 13.70 4.02
N SER A 307 4.30 13.86 4.53
CA SER A 307 5.43 12.96 4.23
C SER A 307 5.45 11.65 5.02
N ARG A 308 4.59 11.52 6.05
CA ARG A 308 4.57 10.40 7.00
C ARG A 308 3.27 9.59 6.97
N SER A 309 2.32 9.98 6.13
CA SER A 309 1.00 9.35 6.05
C SER A 309 1.08 7.91 5.54
N ASN A 310 0.26 7.02 6.09
CA ASN A 310 0.15 5.62 5.64
C ASN A 310 -0.70 5.54 4.36
N ASP A 311 -0.12 5.95 3.23
CA ASP A 311 -0.87 6.24 1.99
C ASP A 311 -0.88 5.12 0.95
N PHE A 312 -0.13 4.03 1.13
CA PHE A 312 0.19 3.04 0.09
C PHE A 312 -0.96 2.70 -0.87
N PHE A 313 -2.13 2.32 -0.35
CA PHE A 313 -3.28 1.93 -1.18
C PHE A 313 -3.99 3.11 -1.84
N LEU A 314 -4.21 4.20 -1.11
CA LEU A 314 -4.87 5.40 -1.63
C LEU A 314 -3.97 6.15 -2.64
N LYS A 315 -2.67 6.19 -2.38
CA LYS A 315 -1.68 6.74 -3.31
C LYS A 315 -1.67 5.94 -4.61
N ALA A 316 -1.59 4.61 -4.53
CA ALA A 316 -1.66 3.76 -5.73
C ALA A 316 -2.97 3.98 -6.50
N PHE A 317 -4.10 4.13 -5.80
CA PHE A 317 -5.39 4.45 -6.41
C PHE A 317 -5.34 5.79 -7.19
N LEU A 318 -4.85 6.86 -6.56
CA LEU A 318 -4.72 8.18 -7.18
C LEU A 318 -3.71 8.19 -8.33
N GLU A 319 -2.61 7.43 -8.22
CA GLU A 319 -1.62 7.28 -9.28
C GLU A 319 -2.20 6.61 -10.53
N VAL A 320 -3.01 5.56 -10.35
CA VAL A 320 -3.71 4.91 -11.47
C VAL A 320 -4.70 5.88 -12.10
N LEU A 321 -5.49 6.60 -11.30
CA LEU A 321 -6.45 7.58 -11.81
C LEU A 321 -5.77 8.70 -12.61
N HIS A 322 -4.66 9.25 -12.10
CA HIS A 322 -3.86 10.27 -12.77
C HIS A 322 -3.32 9.84 -14.14
N GLN A 323 -2.94 8.56 -14.27
CA GLN A 323 -2.47 7.99 -15.54
C GLN A 323 -3.61 7.85 -16.56
N VAL A 324 -4.84 7.61 -16.10
CA VAL A 324 -6.00 7.31 -16.95
C VAL A 324 -6.68 8.58 -17.48
N ASP A 325 -6.80 9.60 -16.62
CA ASP A 325 -7.41 10.91 -16.92
C ASP A 325 -6.50 11.82 -17.78
N GLY A 326 -5.31 11.37 -18.14
CA GLY A 326 -4.46 12.03 -19.14
C GLY A 326 -3.68 13.24 -18.63
N ILE A 327 -3.35 13.32 -17.34
CA ILE A 327 -2.43 14.37 -16.86
C ILE A 327 -0.96 14.05 -17.23
N LYS A 328 -0.63 12.78 -17.54
CA LYS A 328 0.64 12.39 -18.18
C LYS A 328 0.43 11.71 -19.53
N GLN A 329 0.05 12.51 -20.53
CA GLN A 329 0.48 12.29 -21.92
C GLN A 329 1.41 13.42 -22.37
N GLY A 330 2.47 13.66 -21.61
CA GLY A 330 3.55 14.57 -21.96
C GLY A 330 4.81 14.21 -21.16
N ALA A 331 5.88 13.90 -21.87
CA ALA A 331 7.21 13.46 -21.40
C ALA A 331 7.27 12.01 -20.88
N SER A 332 8.12 11.11 -21.39
CA SER A 332 9.23 11.19 -22.34
C SER A 332 9.46 9.80 -22.97
N ALA A 333 9.75 9.80 -24.27
CA ALA A 333 11.00 9.31 -24.91
C ALA A 333 11.05 7.80 -25.19
#